data_AF-A0A2N5A871-F1
#
_entry.id   AF-A0A2N5A871-F1
#
_cell.length_a   1.000
_cell.length_b   1.000
_cell.length_c   1.000
_cell.angle_alpha   90.00
_cell.angle_beta   90.00
_cell.angle_gamma   90.00
#
_symmetry.space_group_name_H-M   'P 1'
#
loop_
_entity.id
_entity.type
_entity.pdbx_description
1 polymer ?
#
loop_
_entity_poly.entity_id
_entity_poly.type
_entity_poly.pdbx_seq_one_letter_code
_entity_poly.pdbx_strand_id
1 'polypeptide(L)'
;MIIDQCRKLALRAPARVVFPDALDVRVLKAAHYLQQQGLARPILVASPFALRQFALGERLPLTGVQIIDPHSNLAMREAFAAAWQARAGDKAPADAVDKLADPLMFAAAMVSGGEAE
;
A
#
# COMPACT_ATOMS: atom_id res chain seq x y z
N MET A 1 9.11 24.66 -11.13
CA MET A 1 10.18 23.75 -10.63
C MET A 1 9.84 22.32 -11.03
N ILE A 2 10.79 21.37 -10.94
CA ILE A 2 10.56 19.95 -11.32
C ILE A 2 9.33 19.37 -10.60
N ILE A 3 9.16 19.67 -9.32
CA ILE A 3 8.03 19.19 -8.49
C ILE A 3 6.66 19.59 -9.09
N ASP A 4 6.53 20.81 -9.62
CA ASP A 4 5.27 21.28 -10.19
C ASP A 4 4.92 20.55 -11.49
N GLN A 5 5.94 20.18 -12.26
CA GLN A 5 5.75 19.41 -13.48
C GLN A 5 5.32 17.98 -13.15
N CYS A 6 5.92 17.35 -12.15
CA CYS A 6 5.48 16.04 -11.64
C CYS A 6 4.02 16.07 -11.18
N ARG A 7 3.61 17.10 -10.42
CA ARG A 7 2.20 17.26 -9.99
C ARG A 7 1.23 17.33 -11.17
N LYS A 8 1.55 18.11 -12.21
CA LYS A 8 0.71 18.23 -13.41
C LYS A 8 0.54 16.91 -14.15
N LEU A 9 1.59 16.08 -14.19
CA LEU A 9 1.52 14.75 -14.79
C LEU A 9 0.68 13.80 -13.94
N ALA A 10 0.90 13.79 -12.63
CA ALA A 10 0.17 12.94 -11.69
C ALA A 10 -1.35 13.22 -11.69
N LEU A 11 -1.77 14.48 -11.83
CA LEU A 11 -3.19 14.85 -11.95
C LEU A 11 -3.89 14.22 -13.17
N ARG A 12 -3.16 13.94 -14.25
CA ARG A 12 -3.75 13.36 -15.47
C ARG A 12 -4.04 11.88 -15.32
N ALA A 13 -3.21 11.17 -14.57
CA ALA A 13 -3.32 9.74 -14.31
C ALA A 13 -2.86 9.45 -12.87
N PRO A 14 -3.76 9.61 -11.88
CA PRO A 14 -3.40 9.39 -10.48
C PRO A 14 -3.12 7.90 -10.23
N ALA A 15 -1.85 7.58 -10.01
CA ALA A 15 -1.35 6.23 -9.77
C ALA A 15 -1.81 5.65 -8.41
N ARG A 16 -1.88 4.32 -8.30
CA ARG A 16 -2.14 3.61 -7.04
C ARG A 16 -0.84 3.45 -6.25
N VAL A 17 -0.59 4.33 -5.27
CA VAL A 17 0.68 4.34 -4.51
C VAL A 17 0.50 3.61 -3.19
N VAL A 18 1.25 2.53 -2.98
CA VAL A 18 1.19 1.71 -1.76
C VAL A 18 2.19 2.21 -0.69
N PHE A 19 1.74 2.27 0.56
CA PHE A 19 2.54 2.66 1.72
C PHE A 19 2.53 1.53 2.76
N PRO A 20 3.62 0.74 2.86
CA PRO A 20 3.74 -0.36 3.82
C PRO A 20 3.91 0.13 5.27
N ASP A 21 4.61 1.25 5.47
CA ASP A 21 4.88 1.80 6.81
C ASP A 21 3.78 2.79 7.23
N ALA A 22 2.52 2.33 7.22
CA ALA A 22 1.36 3.21 7.41
C ALA A 22 1.20 3.75 8.85
N LEU A 23 1.89 3.19 9.84
CA LEU A 23 1.92 3.67 11.23
C LEU A 23 3.01 4.74 11.47
N ASP A 24 3.27 5.56 10.45
CA ASP A 24 4.13 6.75 10.52
C ASP A 24 3.30 8.00 10.18
N VAL A 25 3.35 9.02 11.04
CA VAL A 25 2.61 10.27 10.85
C VAL A 25 2.95 10.98 9.54
N ARG A 26 4.21 10.88 9.09
CA ARG A 26 4.69 11.49 7.84
C ARG A 26 4.02 10.81 6.65
N VAL A 27 3.90 9.48 6.69
CA VAL A 27 3.22 8.67 5.67
C VAL A 27 1.75 9.01 5.64
N LEU A 28 1.08 9.08 6.80
CA LEU A 28 -0.33 9.48 6.87
C LEU A 28 -0.58 10.86 6.27
N LYS A 29 0.25 11.86 6.62
CA LYS A 29 0.14 13.22 6.07
C LYS A 29 0.35 13.23 4.56
N ALA A 30 1.34 12.48 4.06
CA ALA A 30 1.61 12.38 2.63
C ALA A 30 0.46 11.71 1.87
N ALA A 31 -0.03 10.57 2.34
CA ALA A 31 -1.17 9.87 1.75
C ALA A 31 -2.42 10.77 1.75
N HIS A 32 -2.71 11.42 2.88
CA HIS A 32 -3.83 12.36 2.96
C HIS A 32 -3.70 13.51 1.95
N TYR A 33 -2.52 14.13 1.85
CA TYR A 33 -2.26 15.19 0.88
C TYR A 33 -2.43 14.70 -0.57
N LEU A 34 -1.85 13.55 -0.92
CA LEU A 34 -1.93 12.99 -2.27
C LEU A 34 -3.39 12.70 -2.67
N GLN A 35 -4.18 12.13 -1.75
CA GLN A 35 -5.60 11.86 -1.96
C GLN A 35 -6.40 13.17 -2.13
N GLN A 36 -6.22 14.14 -1.22
CA GLN A 36 -6.96 15.40 -1.27
C GLN A 36 -6.66 16.22 -2.52
N GLN A 37 -5.42 16.20 -3.00
CA GLN A 37 -5.01 16.91 -4.21
C GLN A 37 -5.31 16.13 -5.49
N GLY A 38 -5.82 14.89 -5.40
CA GLY A 38 -6.06 14.02 -6.55
C GLY A 38 -4.78 13.63 -7.30
N LEU A 39 -3.63 13.64 -6.62
CA LEU A 39 -2.33 13.35 -7.21
C LEU A 39 -2.02 11.85 -7.27
N ALA A 40 -2.62 11.08 -6.37
CA ALA A 40 -2.50 9.62 -6.36
C ALA A 40 -3.74 9.02 -5.70
N ARG A 41 -3.83 7.69 -5.72
CA ARG A 41 -4.79 6.87 -4.97
C ARG A 41 -4.01 6.06 -3.93
N PRO A 42 -3.76 6.61 -2.74
CA PRO A 42 -2.92 5.97 -1.74
C PRO A 42 -3.57 4.70 -1.17
N ILE A 43 -2.75 3.69 -0.94
CA ILE A 43 -3.13 2.44 -0.27
C ILE A 43 -2.23 2.27 0.96
N LEU A 44 -2.82 2.28 2.14
CA LEU A 44 -2.11 2.07 3.40
C LEU A 44 -2.17 0.60 3.78
N VAL A 45 -1.02 -0.05 3.97
CA VAL A 45 -0.95 -1.46 4.37
C VAL A 45 -0.74 -1.55 5.88
N ALA A 46 -1.82 -1.76 6.63
CA ALA A 46 -1.78 -1.91 8.09
C ALA A 46 -3.10 -2.46 8.62
N SER A 47 -3.09 -2.87 9.89
CA SER A 47 -4.31 -3.17 10.63
C SER A 47 -5.25 -1.95 10.65
N PRO A 48 -6.51 -2.07 10.20
CA PRO A 48 -7.47 -0.98 10.18
C PRO A 48 -7.82 -0.46 11.58
N PHE A 49 -7.63 -1.29 12.61
CA PHE A 49 -7.85 -0.90 14.00
C PHE A 49 -6.68 -0.04 14.51
N ALA A 50 -5.44 -0.53 14.36
CA ALA A 50 -4.25 0.21 14.74
C ALA A 50 -4.15 1.56 14.01
N LEU A 51 -4.42 1.54 12.70
CA LEU A 51 -4.35 2.73 11.86
C LEU A 51 -5.42 3.78 12.22
N ARG A 52 -6.64 3.35 12.56
CA ARG A 52 -7.69 4.27 13.04
C ARG A 52 -7.31 4.90 14.37
N GLN A 53 -6.82 4.11 15.32
CA GLN A 53 -6.37 4.63 16.62
C GLN A 53 -5.22 5.63 16.44
N PHE A 54 -4.25 5.30 15.59
CA PHE A 54 -3.10 6.15 15.29
C PHE A 54 -3.52 7.47 14.62
N ALA A 55 -4.37 7.40 13.60
CA ALA A 55 -4.87 8.58 12.89
C ALA A 55 -5.73 9.50 13.77
N LEU A 56 -6.49 8.95 14.71
CA LEU A 56 -7.24 9.74 15.71
C LEU A 56 -6.30 10.54 16.62
N GLY A 57 -5.20 9.93 17.08
CA GLY A 57 -4.18 10.62 17.87
C GLY A 57 -3.54 11.80 17.13
N GLU A 58 -3.31 11.63 15.82
CA GLU A 58 -2.71 12.64 14.94
C GLU A 58 -3.73 13.65 14.35
N ARG A 59 -5.03 13.49 14.64
CA ARG A 59 -6.13 14.31 14.10
C ARG A 59 -6.16 14.35 12.57
N LEU A 60 -5.79 13.24 11.92
CA LEU A 60 -5.77 13.12 10.46
C LEU A 60 -6.94 12.26 9.97
N PRO A 61 -7.86 12.81 9.15
CA PRO A 61 -8.94 12.01 8.59
C PRO A 61 -8.41 11.10 7.47
N LEU A 62 -8.76 9.81 7.53
CA LEU A 62 -8.42 8.81 6.52
C LEU A 62 -9.48 8.72 5.39
N THR A 63 -10.31 9.75 5.23
CA THR A 63 -11.41 9.75 4.26
C THR A 63 -10.90 9.59 2.83
N GLY A 64 -11.41 8.56 2.14
CA GLY A 64 -11.06 8.27 0.75
C GLY A 64 -9.71 7.56 0.55
N VAL A 65 -8.94 7.31 1.62
CA VAL A 65 -7.70 6.54 1.55
C VAL A 65 -8.04 5.05 1.70
N GLN A 66 -7.50 4.21 0.80
CA GLN A 66 -7.69 2.77 0.89
C GLN A 66 -6.80 2.19 1.99
N ILE A 67 -7.34 1.27 2.77
CA ILE A 67 -6.61 0.57 3.84
C ILE A 67 -6.72 -0.92 3.57
N ILE A 68 -5.58 -1.61 3.53
CA ILE A 68 -5.51 -3.06 3.35
C ILE A 68 -4.74 -3.66 4.52
N ASP A 69 -5.34 -4.68 5.13
CA ASP A 69 -4.68 -5.46 6.18
C ASP A 69 -4.07 -6.72 5.58
N PRO A 70 -2.73 -6.88 5.57
CA PRO A 70 -2.12 -8.07 5.01
C PRO A 70 -2.51 -9.33 5.78
N HIS A 71 -2.74 -9.24 7.09
CA HIS A 71 -3.06 -10.41 7.92
C HIS A 71 -4.43 -11.00 7.58
N SER A 72 -5.46 -10.15 7.46
CA SER A 72 -6.83 -10.61 7.19
C SER A 72 -7.11 -10.93 5.71
N ASN A 73 -6.31 -10.40 4.77
CA ASN A 73 -6.48 -10.64 3.33
C ASN A 73 -5.79 -11.93 2.85
N LEU A 74 -6.21 -13.09 3.38
CA LEU A 74 -5.62 -14.39 3.02
C LEU A 74 -5.68 -14.68 1.51
N ALA A 75 -6.84 -14.47 0.86
CA ALA A 75 -7.00 -14.76 -0.57
C ALA A 75 -6.01 -13.98 -1.45
N MET A 76 -5.72 -12.72 -1.10
CA MET A 76 -4.75 -11.91 -1.83
C MET A 76 -3.32 -12.40 -1.58
N ARG A 77 -2.99 -12.81 -0.33
CA ARG A 77 -1.69 -13.43 -0.02
C ARG A 77 -1.48 -14.75 -0.76
N GLU A 78 -2.50 -15.58 -0.88
CA GLU A 78 -2.44 -16.84 -1.65
C GLU A 78 -2.20 -16.57 -3.15
N ALA A 79 -2.92 -15.61 -3.73
CA ALA A 79 -2.72 -15.21 -5.12
C ALA A 79 -1.30 -14.68 -5.37
N PHE A 80 -0.79 -13.83 -4.47
CA PHE A 80 0.57 -13.31 -4.54
C PHE A 80 1.64 -14.40 -4.33
N ALA A 81 1.41 -15.35 -3.43
CA ALA A 81 2.30 -16.48 -3.23
C ALA A 81 2.37 -17.37 -4.47
N ALA A 82 1.23 -17.65 -5.11
CA ALA A 82 1.17 -18.41 -6.35
C ALA A 82 1.91 -17.69 -7.50
N ALA A 83 1.71 -16.38 -7.63
CA ALA A 83 2.44 -15.56 -8.61
C ALA A 83 3.96 -15.55 -8.35
N TRP A 84 4.36 -15.50 -7.08
CA TRP A 84 5.77 -15.58 -6.69
C TRP A 84 6.34 -16.97 -7.02
N GLN A 85 5.63 -18.05 -6.71
CA GLN A 85 6.02 -19.41 -7.07
C GLN A 85 6.20 -19.55 -8.59
N ALA A 86 5.25 -19.04 -9.39
CA ALA A 86 5.33 -19.09 -10.84
C ALA A 86 6.55 -18.33 -11.40
N ARG A 87 6.97 -17.24 -10.75
CA ARG A 87 8.13 -16.43 -11.17
C ARG A 87 9.47 -17.00 -10.70
N ALA A 88 9.54 -17.47 -9.46
CA ALA A 88 10.80 -17.83 -8.80
C ALA A 88 11.07 -19.35 -8.76
N GLY A 89 10.08 -20.19 -9.10
CA GLY A 89 10.21 -21.65 -9.04
C GLY A 89 10.66 -22.11 -7.66
N ASP A 90 11.68 -22.97 -7.62
CA ASP A 90 12.24 -23.54 -6.38
C ASP A 90 12.89 -22.50 -5.45
N LYS A 91 13.10 -21.26 -5.91
CA LYS A 91 13.60 -20.16 -5.06
C LYS A 91 12.48 -19.49 -4.27
N ALA A 92 11.22 -19.75 -4.59
CA ALA A 92 10.12 -19.26 -3.78
C ALA A 92 10.10 -19.98 -2.42
N PRO A 93 9.93 -19.23 -1.32
CA PRO A 93 9.88 -19.83 -0.01
C PRO A 93 8.61 -20.68 0.19
N ALA A 94 8.74 -21.84 0.85
CA ALA A 94 7.58 -22.69 1.16
C ALA A 94 6.53 -22.00 2.06
N ASP A 95 6.97 -21.03 2.86
CA ASP A 95 6.16 -20.19 3.74
C ASP A 95 5.78 -18.83 3.09
N ALA A 96 5.70 -18.76 1.75
CA ALA A 96 5.44 -17.52 1.03
C ALA A 96 4.17 -16.77 1.49
N VAL A 97 3.08 -17.50 1.78
CA VAL A 97 1.81 -16.92 2.24
C VAL A 97 1.98 -16.23 3.60
N ASP A 98 2.76 -16.82 4.51
CA ASP A 98 3.02 -16.25 5.84
C ASP A 98 3.96 -15.06 5.74
N LYS A 99 4.98 -15.12 4.89
CA LYS A 99 5.86 -13.98 4.61
C LYS A 99 5.11 -12.79 4.02
N LEU A 100 4.09 -13.03 3.22
CA LEU A 100 3.22 -11.98 2.68
C LEU A 100 2.29 -11.36 3.72
N ALA A 101 2.27 -11.84 4.97
CA ALA A 101 1.62 -11.12 6.05
C ALA A 101 2.44 -9.88 6.50
N ASP A 102 3.74 -9.85 6.20
CA ASP A 102 4.56 -8.66 6.41
C ASP A 102 4.15 -7.51 5.46
N PRO A 103 3.89 -6.29 5.96
CA PRO A 103 3.45 -5.17 5.14
C PRO A 103 4.37 -4.82 3.97
N LEU A 104 5.70 -4.91 4.14
CA LEU A 104 6.67 -4.60 3.08
C LEU A 104 6.60 -5.64 1.97
N MET A 105 6.57 -6.92 2.34
CA MET A 105 6.43 -8.02 1.38
C MET A 105 5.10 -7.96 0.64
N PHE A 106 4.01 -7.66 1.35
CA PHE A 106 2.69 -7.50 0.76
C PHE A 106 2.64 -6.34 -0.23
N ALA A 107 3.16 -5.17 0.15
CA ALA A 107 3.21 -4.00 -0.72
C ALA A 107 4.05 -4.26 -1.98
N ALA A 108 5.20 -4.93 -1.84
CA ALA A 108 6.02 -5.32 -2.99
C ALA A 108 5.28 -6.30 -3.93
N ALA A 109 4.51 -7.23 -3.37
CA ALA A 109 3.68 -8.14 -4.14
C ALA A 109 2.52 -7.43 -4.85
N MET A 110 1.91 -6.42 -4.22
CA MET A 110 0.89 -5.59 -4.86
C MET A 110 1.44 -4.90 -6.11
N VAL A 111 2.63 -4.29 -6.03
CA VAL A 111 3.28 -3.66 -7.19
C VAL A 111 3.61 -4.71 -8.25
N SER A 112 4.20 -5.84 -7.84
CA SER A 112 4.55 -6.92 -8.77
C SER A 112 3.34 -7.55 -9.46
N GLY A 113 2.16 -7.51 -8.83
CA GLY A 113 0.89 -8.03 -9.35
C GLY A 113 0.06 -7.01 -10.12
N GLY A 114 0.52 -5.76 -10.25
CA GLY A 114 -0.22 -4.69 -10.91
C GLY A 114 -1.38 -4.10 -10.08
N GLU A 115 -1.43 -4.41 -8.78
CA GLU A 115 -2.38 -3.81 -7.84
C GLU A 115 -1.92 -2.45 -7.30
N ALA A 116 -0.66 -2.09 -7.52
CA ALA A 116 -0.08 -0.79 -7.22
C ALA A 116 1.00 -0.45 -8.26
N GLU A 117 1.38 0.83 -8.31
CA GLU A 117 2.37 1.40 -9.24
C GLU A 117 3.55 2.02 -8.51
#